data_AF-A0A1R3VE37-F1
#
_entry.id   AF-A0A1R3VE37-F1
#
_cell.length_a   1.000
_cell.length_b   1.000
_cell.length_c   1.000
_cell.angle_alpha   90.00
_cell.angle_beta   90.00
_cell.angle_gamma   90.00
#
_symmetry.space_group_name_H-M   'P 1'
#
loop_
_entity.id
_entity.type
_entity.pdbx_description
1 polymer ?
#
loop_
_entity_poly.entity_id
_entity_poly.type
_entity_poly.pdbx_seq_one_letter_code
_entity_poly.pdbx_strand_id
1 'polypeptide(L)'
;MTAGEIYDLYRDKSWQWDSGAGRMVGADRQFSAWTDGETGKSWAEGRWIITETGWMCLNATWHSEQGVFPAKTCFSHRIDNGTIYQKREPGGEWYAFRNAEVHQDDEASKLVSTDLVSRQLDAIKAALGAAQQSEQ
;
A
#
# COMPACT_ATOMS: atom_id res chain seq x y z
N MET A 1 3.00 -17.96 5.24
CA MET A 1 4.19 -17.37 4.63
C MET A 1 5.04 -16.76 5.73
N THR A 2 6.36 -16.86 5.61
CA THR A 2 7.31 -16.26 6.55
C THR A 2 7.41 -14.75 6.36
N ALA A 3 8.04 -14.06 7.32
CA ALA A 3 8.36 -12.65 7.17
C ALA A 3 9.22 -12.37 5.91
N GLY A 4 10.22 -13.21 5.64
CA GLY A 4 11.10 -13.06 4.48
C GLY A 4 10.37 -13.16 3.14
N GLU A 5 9.46 -14.12 3.00
CA GLU A 5 8.68 -14.29 1.77
C GLU A 5 7.77 -13.08 1.49
N ILE A 6 7.17 -12.49 2.53
CA ILE A 6 6.37 -11.28 2.37
C ILE A 6 7.27 -10.08 2.08
N TYR A 7 8.45 -10.00 2.71
CA TYR A 7 9.40 -8.94 2.42
C TYR A 7 9.79 -8.94 0.93
N ASP A 8 10.16 -10.09 0.37
CA ASP A 8 10.54 -10.20 -1.03
C ASP A 8 9.37 -9.96 -2.00
N LEU A 9 8.15 -10.29 -1.59
CA LEU A 9 6.95 -10.02 -2.38
C LEU A 9 6.72 -8.52 -2.59
N TYR A 10 6.98 -7.69 -1.57
CA TYR A 10 6.57 -6.27 -1.56
C TYR A 10 7.71 -5.26 -1.61
N ARG A 11 8.92 -5.61 -1.18
CA ARG A 11 10.01 -4.63 -1.05
C ARG A 11 10.33 -3.96 -2.38
N ASP A 12 10.55 -2.65 -2.32
CA ASP A 12 10.93 -1.79 -3.42
C ASP A 12 9.94 -1.82 -4.59
N LYS A 13 8.66 -2.11 -4.29
CA LYS A 13 7.55 -2.08 -5.23
C LYS A 13 6.51 -1.04 -4.86
N SER A 14 5.81 -0.57 -5.88
CA SER A 14 4.55 0.14 -5.75
C SER A 14 3.39 -0.83 -6.00
N TRP A 15 2.42 -0.88 -5.10
CA TRP A 15 1.13 -1.52 -5.30
C TRP A 15 0.16 -0.50 -5.90
N GLN A 16 -0.21 -0.73 -7.16
CA GLN A 16 -1.18 0.10 -7.87
C GLN A 16 -2.61 -0.27 -7.46
N TRP A 17 -3.42 0.74 -7.13
CA TRP A 17 -4.85 0.64 -6.88
C TRP A 17 -5.61 1.39 -7.98
N ASP A 18 -6.95 1.29 -7.99
CA ASP A 18 -7.79 1.92 -9.03
C ASP A 18 -7.57 3.44 -9.10
N SER A 19 -7.49 4.09 -7.94
CA SER A 19 -7.31 5.54 -7.81
C SER A 19 -6.18 5.91 -6.86
N GLY A 20 -5.06 5.20 -6.92
CA GLY A 20 -3.93 5.48 -6.05
C GLY A 20 -2.80 4.47 -6.16
N ALA A 21 -1.79 4.65 -5.33
CA ALA A 21 -0.73 3.66 -5.16
C ALA A 21 -0.09 3.77 -3.78
N GLY A 22 0.40 2.64 -3.27
CA GLY A 22 1.26 2.56 -2.10
C GLY A 22 2.64 2.04 -2.46
N ARG A 23 3.71 2.58 -1.88
CA ARG A 23 5.11 2.17 -2.11
C ARG A 23 5.70 1.62 -0.83
N MET A 24 6.26 0.42 -0.92
CA MET A 24 6.88 -0.29 0.21
C MET A 24 8.39 -0.30 0.00
N VAL A 25 9.09 0.67 0.57
CA VAL A 25 10.55 0.73 0.49
C VAL A 25 11.14 -0.30 1.45
N GLY A 26 12.12 -1.08 0.98
CA GLY A 26 12.75 -2.12 1.80
C GLY A 26 13.50 -1.55 3.00
N ALA A 27 14.28 -0.50 2.76
CA ALA A 27 15.01 0.23 3.80
C ALA A 27 14.05 0.80 4.85
N ASP A 28 14.33 0.50 6.13
CA ASP A 28 13.54 0.91 7.30
C ASP A 28 12.04 0.60 7.22
N ARG A 29 11.62 -0.24 6.28
CA ARG A 29 10.21 -0.58 6.06
C ARG A 29 9.32 0.65 5.88
N GLN A 30 9.80 1.66 5.15
CA GLN A 30 9.04 2.87 4.90
C GLN A 30 7.87 2.60 3.96
N PHE A 31 6.74 3.23 4.25
CA PHE A 31 5.55 3.18 3.42
C PHE A 31 5.10 4.60 3.09
N SER A 32 4.81 4.83 1.81
CA SER A 32 4.27 6.08 1.31
C SER A 32 3.11 5.78 0.38
N ALA A 33 2.08 6.62 0.35
CA ALA A 33 0.93 6.39 -0.51
C ALA A 33 0.31 7.71 -0.98
N TRP A 34 -0.46 7.60 -2.07
CA TRP A 34 -1.41 8.62 -2.46
C TRP A 34 -2.71 7.99 -2.95
N THR A 35 -3.78 8.75 -2.85
CA THR A 35 -5.10 8.42 -3.40
C THR A 35 -5.72 9.65 -4.05
N ASP A 36 -6.55 9.43 -5.06
CA ASP A 36 -7.35 10.44 -5.76
C ASP A 36 -8.78 9.89 -5.93
N GLY A 37 -9.47 9.75 -4.80
CA GLY A 37 -10.79 9.13 -4.72
C GLY A 37 -11.92 10.16 -4.69
N GLU A 38 -13.15 9.68 -4.48
CA GLU A 38 -14.36 10.52 -4.40
C GLU A 38 -14.29 11.60 -3.29
N THR A 39 -13.53 11.33 -2.22
CA THR A 39 -13.31 12.28 -1.11
C THR A 39 -12.16 13.25 -1.35
N GLY A 40 -11.59 13.25 -2.55
CA GLY A 40 -10.47 14.11 -2.94
C GLY A 40 -9.10 13.45 -2.81
N LYS A 41 -8.06 14.26 -3.05
CA LYS A 41 -6.66 13.83 -3.02
C LYS A 41 -6.16 13.66 -1.60
N SER A 42 -5.38 12.62 -1.38
CA SER A 42 -4.76 12.34 -0.09
C SER A 42 -3.35 11.80 -0.29
N TRP A 43 -2.47 12.03 0.67
CA TRP A 43 -1.17 11.37 0.74
C TRP A 43 -0.93 10.81 2.13
N ALA A 44 -0.06 9.81 2.23
CA ALA A 44 0.26 9.19 3.50
C ALA A 44 1.73 8.79 3.59
N GLU A 45 2.27 8.82 4.81
CA GLU A 45 3.61 8.34 5.14
C GLU A 45 3.57 7.53 6.45
N GLY A 46 4.42 6.52 6.53
CA GLY A 46 4.49 5.63 7.67
C GLY A 46 5.39 4.43 7.43
N ARG A 47 4.98 3.27 7.93
CA ARG A 47 5.74 2.02 7.80
C ARG A 47 4.85 0.85 7.39
N TRP A 48 5.43 -0.10 6.66
CA TRP A 48 4.79 -1.39 6.38
C TRP A 48 5.39 -2.47 7.29
N ILE A 49 4.60 -3.01 8.19
CA ILE A 49 4.99 -3.98 9.20
C ILE A 49 4.73 -5.38 8.67
N ILE A 50 5.60 -6.35 8.96
CA ILE A 50 5.34 -7.77 8.72
C ILE A 50 5.58 -8.60 9.98
N THR A 51 4.97 -9.77 10.04
CA THR A 51 5.18 -10.75 11.11
C THR A 51 5.46 -12.13 10.52
N GLU A 52 5.97 -13.05 11.36
CA GLU A 52 6.18 -14.45 10.99
C GLU A 52 4.89 -15.24 10.75
N THR A 53 3.72 -14.70 11.13
CA THR A 53 2.41 -15.35 10.94
C THR A 53 1.79 -15.04 9.58
N GLY A 54 2.57 -14.47 8.67
CA GLY A 54 2.10 -14.07 7.35
C GLY A 54 1.32 -12.76 7.33
N TRP A 55 1.36 -11.95 8.40
CA TRP A 55 0.69 -10.66 8.42
C TRP A 55 1.55 -9.56 7.80
N MET A 56 0.90 -8.65 7.08
CA MET A 56 1.46 -7.38 6.65
C MET A 56 0.48 -6.25 6.98
N CYS A 57 0.94 -5.17 7.60
CA CYS A 57 0.12 -3.97 7.86
C CYS A 57 0.75 -2.71 7.27
N LEU A 58 -0.04 -1.95 6.51
CA LEU A 58 0.29 -0.59 6.09
C LEU A 58 -0.17 0.35 7.21
N ASN A 59 0.76 0.91 7.97
CA ASN A 59 0.49 1.79 9.10
C ASN A 59 1.02 3.20 8.80
N ALA A 60 0.11 4.13 8.54
CA ALA A 60 0.46 5.45 8.02
C ALA A 60 -0.45 6.56 8.55
N THR A 61 0.08 7.78 8.55
CA THR A 61 -0.70 8.99 8.77
C THR A 61 -1.12 9.54 7.42
N TRP A 62 -2.42 9.71 7.22
CA TRP A 62 -3.02 10.27 6.02
C TRP A 62 -3.26 11.77 6.19
N HIS A 63 -3.03 12.49 5.11
CA HIS A 63 -3.21 13.93 5.00
C HIS A 63 -4.13 14.22 3.80
N SER A 64 -5.14 15.02 4.03
CA SER A 64 -6.17 15.41 3.07
C SER A 64 -6.66 16.82 3.37
N GLU A 65 -7.49 17.39 2.50
CA GLU A 65 -8.17 18.67 2.76
C GLU A 65 -9.06 18.59 4.02
N GLN A 66 -9.63 17.41 4.31
CA GLN A 66 -10.48 17.21 5.48
C GLN A 66 -9.69 17.03 6.79
N GLY A 67 -8.35 16.98 6.71
CA GLY A 67 -7.47 16.92 7.87
C GLY A 67 -6.48 15.76 7.84
N VAL A 68 -5.93 15.49 9.03
CA VAL A 68 -4.87 14.50 9.26
C VAL A 68 -5.37 13.39 10.16
N PHE A 69 -5.21 12.13 9.74
CA PHE A 69 -5.68 10.98 10.52
C PHE A 69 -4.79 9.74 10.35
N PRO A 70 -4.47 9.02 11.43
CA PRO A 70 -3.75 7.75 11.34
C PRO A 70 -4.68 6.64 10.85
N ALA A 71 -4.18 5.77 9.97
CA ALA A 71 -4.90 4.58 9.54
C ALA A 71 -3.96 3.38 9.41
N LYS A 72 -4.50 2.20 9.70
CA LYS A 72 -3.79 0.92 9.61
C LYS A 72 -4.64 -0.09 8.85
N THR A 73 -4.13 -0.57 7.72
CA THR A 73 -4.75 -1.64 6.95
C THR A 73 -3.87 -2.88 6.99
N CYS A 74 -4.42 -4.01 7.43
CA CYS A 74 -3.68 -5.26 7.59
C CYS A 74 -4.16 -6.33 6.61
N PHE A 75 -3.27 -7.24 6.27
CA PHE A 75 -3.49 -8.33 5.34
C PHE A 75 -2.81 -9.60 5.85
N SER A 76 -3.51 -10.72 5.77
CA SER A 76 -2.97 -12.06 6.04
C SER A 76 -2.55 -12.72 4.74
N HIS A 77 -1.44 -13.46 4.76
CA HIS A 77 -0.89 -14.19 3.62
C HIS A 77 -0.61 -15.65 3.96
N ARG A 78 -0.99 -16.54 3.06
CA ARG A 78 -0.63 -17.96 3.09
C ARG A 78 -0.28 -18.44 1.69
N ILE A 79 0.48 -19.52 1.61
CA ILE A 79 0.83 -20.17 0.36
C ILE A 79 0.32 -21.60 0.40
N ASP A 80 -0.31 -22.04 -0.69
CA ASP A 80 -0.76 -23.42 -0.87
C ASP A 80 -0.59 -23.80 -2.35
N ASN A 81 0.08 -24.93 -2.61
CA ASN A 81 0.41 -25.41 -3.96
C ASN A 81 1.00 -24.33 -4.91
N GLY A 82 1.84 -23.43 -4.38
CA GLY A 82 2.46 -22.35 -5.15
C GLY A 82 1.60 -21.08 -5.31
N THR A 83 0.29 -21.17 -5.06
CA THR A 83 -0.62 -20.02 -5.06
C THR A 83 -0.48 -19.25 -3.74
N ILE A 84 -0.26 -17.94 -3.84
CA ILE A 84 -0.31 -17.02 -2.69
C ILE A 84 -1.74 -16.54 -2.54
N TYR A 85 -2.29 -16.73 -1.35
CA TYR A 85 -3.58 -16.18 -0.95
C TYR A 85 -3.37 -14.97 -0.04
N GLN A 86 -4.17 -13.94 -0.26
CA GLN A 86 -4.26 -12.78 0.62
C GLN A 86 -5.67 -12.66 1.18
N LYS A 87 -5.79 -12.10 2.37
CA LYS A 87 -7.06 -11.70 2.99
C LYS A 87 -6.88 -10.36 3.66
N ARG A 88 -7.77 -9.40 3.41
CA ARG A 88 -7.80 -8.12 4.13
C ARG A 88 -8.36 -8.33 5.54
N GLU A 89 -7.74 -7.71 6.53
CA GLU A 89 -8.15 -7.81 7.94
C GLU A 89 -8.75 -6.49 8.46
N PRO A 90 -9.74 -6.58 9.38
CA PRO A 90 -10.45 -7.79 9.79
C PRO A 90 -11.54 -8.18 8.78
N GLY A 91 -11.87 -9.47 8.72
CA GLY A 91 -13.13 -9.96 8.13
C GLY A 91 -13.24 -9.97 6.61
N GLY A 92 -12.15 -9.72 5.87
CA GLY A 92 -12.14 -9.98 4.42
C GLY A 92 -12.16 -11.48 4.11
N GLU A 93 -12.40 -11.81 2.85
CA GLU A 93 -12.32 -13.18 2.35
C GLU A 93 -10.92 -13.50 1.81
N TRP A 94 -10.55 -14.79 1.85
CA TRP A 94 -9.33 -15.26 1.19
C TRP A 94 -9.53 -15.28 -0.32
N TYR A 95 -8.60 -14.68 -1.05
CA TYR A 95 -8.56 -14.73 -2.51
C TYR A 95 -7.16 -15.07 -3.01
N ALA A 96 -7.06 -15.60 -4.23
CA ALA A 96 -5.78 -15.84 -4.88
C ALA A 96 -5.15 -14.49 -5.26
N PHE A 97 -4.11 -14.10 -4.54
CA PHE A 97 -3.35 -12.88 -4.78
C PHE A 97 -2.35 -13.06 -5.92
N ARG A 98 -1.73 -14.24 -5.98
CA ARG A 98 -0.86 -14.68 -7.06
C ARG A 98 -1.09 -16.16 -7.31
N ASN A 99 -1.51 -16.54 -8.51
CA ASN A 99 -1.66 -17.94 -8.88
C ASN A 99 -0.29 -18.62 -9.04
N ALA A 100 -0.25 -19.95 -8.92
CA ALA A 100 0.97 -20.73 -9.11
C ALA A 100 1.52 -20.56 -10.53
N GLU A 101 0.64 -20.62 -11.53
CA GLU A 101 0.87 -20.09 -12.87
C GLU A 101 0.52 -18.60 -12.83
N VAL A 102 1.50 -17.73 -13.07
CA VAL A 102 1.29 -16.28 -12.95
C VAL A 102 0.33 -15.82 -14.04
N HIS A 103 -0.80 -15.25 -13.62
CA HIS A 103 -1.77 -14.66 -14.53
C HIS A 103 -1.61 -13.13 -14.58
N GLN A 104 -1.99 -12.52 -15.71
CA GLN A 104 -1.89 -11.06 -15.86
C GLN A 104 -2.89 -10.29 -14.99
N ASP A 105 -3.98 -10.94 -14.58
CA ASP A 105 -5.04 -10.39 -13.74
C ASP A 105 -4.84 -10.71 -12.24
N ASP A 106 -3.78 -11.42 -11.87
CA ASP A 106 -3.38 -11.59 -10.48
C ASP A 106 -3.22 -10.21 -9.82
N GLU A 107 -3.74 -10.03 -8.61
CA GLU A 107 -3.54 -8.77 -7.88
C GLU A 107 -2.04 -8.48 -7.67
N ALA A 108 -1.22 -9.52 -7.53
CA ALA A 108 0.23 -9.40 -7.46
C ALA A 108 0.87 -8.79 -8.72
N SER A 109 0.21 -8.82 -9.88
CA SER A 109 0.68 -8.13 -11.09
C SER A 109 0.70 -6.60 -10.93
N LYS A 110 -0.12 -6.07 -10.02
CA LYS A 110 -0.16 -4.65 -9.66
C LYS A 110 0.99 -4.23 -8.73
N LEU A 111 1.82 -5.18 -8.30
CA LEU A 111 3.07 -4.91 -7.58
C LEU A 111 4.21 -4.67 -8.58
N VAL A 112 4.37 -3.41 -8.98
CA VAL A 112 5.35 -3.00 -9.98
C VAL A 112 6.61 -2.41 -9.35
N SER A 113 7.77 -2.63 -9.95
CA SER A 113 9.03 -2.04 -9.48
C SER A 113 9.16 -0.54 -9.76
N THR A 114 8.36 -0.03 -10.70
CA THR A 114 8.29 1.40 -11.01
C THR A 114 7.78 2.19 -9.81
N ASP A 115 8.38 3.35 -9.54
CA ASP A 115 7.87 4.27 -8.53
C ASP A 115 6.65 5.03 -9.06
N LEU A 116 5.48 4.63 -8.56
CA LEU A 116 4.20 5.27 -8.86
C LEU A 116 3.79 6.31 -7.81
N VAL A 117 4.59 6.51 -6.75
CA VAL A 117 4.18 7.26 -5.56
C VAL A 117 4.89 8.59 -5.43
N SER A 118 6.23 8.63 -5.49
CA SER A 118 7.01 9.80 -5.05
C SER A 118 6.58 11.10 -5.73
N ARG A 119 6.47 11.10 -7.06
CA ARG A 119 6.05 12.30 -7.82
C ARG A 119 4.64 12.76 -7.45
N GLN A 120 3.68 11.85 -7.28
CA GLN A 120 2.30 12.20 -6.97
C GLN A 120 2.16 12.69 -5.53
N LEU A 121 2.86 12.04 -4.62
CA LEU A 121 2.92 12.44 -3.21
C LEU A 121 3.44 13.89 -3.09
N ASP A 122 4.54 14.24 -3.77
CA ASP A 122 5.08 15.60 -3.77
C ASP A 122 4.08 16.63 -4.33
N ALA A 123 3.40 16.27 -5.42
CA ALA A 123 2.39 17.14 -6.03
C ALA A 123 1.20 17.40 -5.09
N ILE A 124 0.71 16.37 -4.40
CA ILE A 124 -0.41 16.52 -3.45
C ILE A 124 0.04 17.29 -2.21
N LYS A 125 1.24 17.02 -1.67
CA LYS A 125 1.82 17.79 -0.57
C LYS A 125 1.86 19.28 -0.88
N ALA A 126 2.35 19.64 -2.08
CA ALA A 126 2.42 21.03 -2.51
C ALA A 126 1.02 21.66 -2.65
N ALA A 127 0.06 20.95 -3.24
CA ALA A 127 -1.31 21.44 -3.42
C ALA A 127 -2.02 21.68 -2.07
N LEU A 128 -1.95 20.71 -1.15
CA LEU A 128 -2.56 20.85 0.18
C LEU A 128 -1.89 21.94 1.02
N GLY A 129 -0.55 22.05 0.96
CA GLY A 129 0.19 23.11 1.65
C GLY A 129 -0.13 24.52 1.14
N ALA A 130 -0.32 24.68 -0.18
CA ALA A 130 -0.73 25.95 -0.78
C ALA A 130 -2.17 26.34 -0.38
N ALA A 131 -3.10 25.38 -0.33
CA ALA A 131 -4.48 25.63 0.08
C ALA A 131 -4.55 26.20 1.52
N GLN A 132 -3.80 25.59 2.45
CA GLN A 132 -3.75 26.04 3.85
C GLN A 132 -3.16 27.46 4.04
N GLN A 133 -2.33 27.94 3.10
CA GLN A 133 -1.79 29.30 3.13
C GLN A 133 -2.74 30.34 2.54
N SER A 134 -3.65 29.93 1.65
CA SER A 134 -4.61 30.84 1.00
C SER A 134 -5.82 31.21 1.87
N GLU A 135 -6.02 30.50 2.99
CA GLU A 135 -7.10 30.72 3.95
C GLU A 135 -6.66 31.59 5.16
N GLN A 136 -5.41 32.08 5.17
CA GLN A 136 -4.84 33.00 6.18
C GLN A 136 -4.69 34.42 5.63
#